data_AF-K8N1I6-F1
#
_entry.id   AF-K8N1I6-F1
#
_cell.length_a   1.000
_cell.length_b   1.000
_cell.length_c   1.000
_cell.angle_alpha   90.00
_cell.angle_beta   90.00
_cell.angle_gamma   90.00
#
_symmetry.space_group_name_H-M   'P 1'
#
loop_
_entity.id
_entity.type
_entity.pdbx_description
1 polymer ?
#
loop_
_entity_poly.entity_id
_entity_poly.type
_entity_poly.pdbx_seq_one_letter_code
_entity_poly.pdbx_strand_id
1 'polypeptide(L)' 'MSKKDKKIEIQIVDSKVTVGKDTFDGFTLSIGKKTIGEIADMGEQFAIIKNGNVDSLYKKLEKAVEILIENYNLNK' A
#
# COMPACT_ATOMS: atom_id res chain seq x y z
N MET A 1 20.33 -7.86 26.79
CA MET A 1 19.09 -7.98 26.01
C MET A 1 19.45 -8.13 24.54
N SER A 2 19.26 -9.31 23.95
CA SER A 2 19.47 -9.49 22.51
C SER A 2 18.28 -8.86 21.80
N LYS A 3 18.51 -7.75 21.08
CA LYS A 3 17.51 -7.17 20.18
C LYS A 3 17.27 -8.22 19.10
N LYS A 4 16.21 -9.02 19.23
CA LYS A 4 15.76 -9.87 18.13
C LYS A 4 15.40 -8.94 16.98
N ASP A 5 16.12 -9.04 15.87
CA ASP A 5 15.72 -8.40 14.62
C ASP A 5 14.31 -8.88 14.27
N LYS A 6 13.32 -8.00 14.41
CA LYS A 6 11.97 -8.28 13.95
C LYS A 6 12.02 -8.22 12.42
N LYS A 7 12.10 -9.37 11.77
CA LYS A 7 11.85 -9.46 10.33
C LYS A 7 10.41 -9.04 10.07
N ILE A 8 10.23 -8.02 9.24
CA ILE A 8 8.94 -7.55 8.79
C ILE A 8 8.71 -8.15 7.41
N GLU A 9 7.66 -8.94 7.28
CA GLU A 9 7.22 -9.47 5.99
C GLU A 9 6.06 -8.61 5.49
N ILE A 10 6.17 -8.17 4.25
CA ILE A 10 5.18 -7.34 3.58
C ILE A 10 4.60 -8.17 2.45
N GLN A 11 3.28 -8.31 2.44
CA GLN A 11 2.55 -9.03 1.42
C GLN A 11 1.86 -8.02 0.50
N ILE A 12 1.99 -8.25 -0.79
CA ILE A 12 1.32 -7.51 -1.84
C ILE A 12 0.43 -8.52 -2.55
N VAL A 13 -0.86 -8.23 -2.64
CA VAL A 13 -1.85 -9.11 -3.27
C VAL A 13 -2.68 -8.31 -4.25
N ASP A 14 -2.88 -8.87 -5.44
CA ASP A 14 -3.77 -8.29 -6.45
C ASP A 14 -5.18 -8.14 -5.89
N SER A 15 -5.77 -6.96 -6.09
CA SER A 15 -7.07 -6.62 -5.53
C SER A 15 -7.80 -5.58 -6.38
N LYS A 16 -9.13 -5.58 -6.31
CA LYS A 16 -9.94 -4.50 -6.87
C LYS A 16 -10.03 -3.36 -5.85
N VAL A 17 -9.54 -2.18 -6.21
CA VAL A 17 -9.49 -1.01 -5.34
C VAL A 17 -10.54 0.01 -5.77
N THR A 18 -11.36 0.47 -4.83
CA THR A 18 -12.41 1.46 -5.12
C THR A 18 -11.91 2.87 -4.86
N VAL A 19 -12.06 3.73 -5.88
CA VAL A 19 -11.70 5.15 -5.83
C VAL A 19 -12.93 5.97 -6.18
N GLY A 20 -13.49 6.65 -5.19
CA GLY A 20 -14.76 7.34 -5.31
C GLY A 20 -15.91 6.37 -5.59
N LYS A 21 -16.38 6.35 -6.84
CA LYS A 21 -17.44 5.45 -7.32
C LYS A 21 -16.93 4.38 -8.29
N ASP A 22 -15.69 4.49 -8.71
CA ASP A 22 -15.10 3.63 -9.73
C ASP A 22 -14.20 2.58 -9.07
N THR A 23 -14.06 1.43 -9.73
CA THR A 23 -13.23 0.33 -9.24
C THR A 23 -12.12 0.07 -10.25
N PHE A 24 -10.89 0.03 -9.75
CA PHE A 24 -9.68 -0.18 -10.53
C PHE A 24 -9.05 -1.52 -10.14
N ASP A 25 -8.29 -2.10 -11.07
CA ASP A 25 -7.29 -3.10 -10.70
C ASP A 25 -6.22 -2.45 -9.82
N GLY A 26 -5.53 -3.25 -9.02
CA GLY A 26 -4.60 -2.70 -8.05
C GLY A 26 -4.11 -3.75 -7.07
N PHE A 27 -3.61 -3.28 -5.94
CA PHE A 27 -2.90 -4.09 -4.96
C PHE A 27 -3.27 -3.67 -3.54
N THR A 28 -3.40 -4.66 -2.67
CA THR A 28 -3.52 -4.46 -1.23
C THR A 28 -2.18 -4.80 -0.59
N LEU A 29 -1.65 -3.87 0.22
CA LEU A 29 -0.45 -4.08 1.01
C LEU A 29 -0.82 -4.46 2.44
N SER A 30 -0.21 -5.51 2.95
CA SER A 30 -0.42 -5.96 4.32
C SER A 30 0.89 -6.33 5.02
N ILE A 31 0.93 -6.10 6.33
CA ILE A 31 1.99 -6.55 7.23
C ILE A 31 1.38 -7.54 8.21
N GLY A 32 1.71 -8.82 8.04
CA GLY A 32 1.08 -9.91 8.77
C GLY A 32 -0.42 -9.98 8.51
N LYS A 33 -1.25 -9.63 9.51
CA LYS A 33 -2.72 -9.63 9.39
C LYS A 33 -3.34 -8.25 9.20
N LYS A 34 -2.51 -7.19 9.12
CA LYS A 34 -2.98 -5.81 9.01
C LYS A 34 -2.79 -5.29 7.61
N THR A 35 -3.86 -4.82 6.98
CA THR A 35 -3.76 -4.02 5.76
C THR A 35 -3.19 -2.65 6.11
N ILE A 36 -2.14 -2.23 5.41
CA ILE A 36 -1.46 -0.95 5.63
C ILE A 36 -1.81 0.09 4.56
N GLY A 37 -2.33 -0.36 3.41
CA GLY A 37 -2.79 0.52 2.35
C GLY A 37 -3.23 -0.23 1.11
N GLU A 38 -3.84 0.52 0.19
CA GLU A 38 -4.29 0.05 -1.11
C GLU A 38 -3.66 0.92 -2.20
N ILE A 39 -3.34 0.31 -3.33
CA ILE A 39 -2.76 0.96 -4.50
C ILE A 39 -3.66 0.64 -5.70
N ALA A 40 -4.26 1.65 -6.33
CA ALA A 40 -4.96 1.46 -7.60
C ALA A 40 -3.98 1.58 -8.77
N ASP A 41 -4.08 0.65 -9.72
CA ASP A 41 -3.40 0.71 -11.01
C ASP A 41 -4.24 1.56 -11.97
N MET A 42 -3.67 2.70 -12.37
CA MET A 42 -4.26 3.64 -13.32
C MET A 42 -3.55 3.57 -14.69
N GLY A 43 -2.92 2.44 -15.01
CA GLY A 43 -2.22 2.16 -16.27
C GLY A 43 -0.79 2.70 -16.29
N GLU A 44 -0.63 4.01 -16.42
CA GLU A 44 0.71 4.64 -16.44
C GLU A 44 1.22 5.01 -15.04
N GLN A 45 0.33 4.97 -14.06
CA GLN A 45 0.60 5.41 -12.69
C GLN A 45 -0.11 4.50 -11.68
N PHE A 46 0.45 4.49 -10.49
CA PHE A 46 -0.05 3.80 -9.31
C PHE A 46 -0.50 4.84 -8.29
N ALA A 47 -1.76 4.77 -7.89
CA ALA A 47 -2.38 5.69 -6.96
C ALA A 47 -2.46 5.06 -5.57
N ILE A 48 -1.87 5.68 -4.55
CA ILE A 48 -2.13 5.29 -3.16
C ILE A 48 -3.53 5.77 -2.80
N ILE A 49 -4.36 4.88 -2.27
CA ILE A 49 -5.74 5.16 -1.91
C ILE A 49 -5.88 5.29 -0.40
N LYS A 50 -6.59 6.34 0.02
CA LYS A 50 -6.88 6.63 1.42
C LYS A 50 -8.30 7.12 1.56
N ASN A 51 -9.09 6.45 2.40
CA ASN A 51 -10.51 6.73 2.58
C ASN A 51 -11.29 6.79 1.25
N GLY A 52 -10.96 5.87 0.32
CA GLY A 52 -11.60 5.80 -1.00
C GLY A 52 -11.23 6.93 -1.96
N ASN A 53 -10.20 7.75 -1.66
CA ASN A 53 -9.73 8.82 -2.55
C ASN A 53 -8.24 8.64 -2.88
N VAL A 54 -7.81 9.20 -4.00
CA VAL A 54 -6.39 9.26 -4.36
C VAL A 54 -5.68 10.20 -3.39
N ASP A 55 -4.74 9.65 -2.62
CA ASP A 55 -3.86 10.42 -1.73
C ASP A 55 -2.63 10.92 -2.50
N SER A 56 -2.01 10.04 -3.29
CA SER A 56 -0.81 10.34 -4.07
C SER A 56 -0.66 9.42 -5.27
N LEU A 57 0.08 9.87 -6.28
CA LEU A 57 0.27 9.18 -7.56
C LEU A 57 1.75 9.01 -7.87
N TYR A 58 2.15 7.81 -8.28
CA TYR A 58 3.53 7.46 -8.58
C TYR A 58 3.63 6.74 -9.92
N LYS A 59 4.70 6.94 -10.67
CA LYS A 59 4.92 6.22 -11.95
C LYS A 59 5.32 4.75 -11.79
N LYS A 60 5.73 4.36 -10.58
CA LYS A 60 6.28 3.03 -10.28
C LYS A 60 5.60 2.45 -9.06
N LEU A 61 5.22 1.18 -9.13
CA LEU A 61 4.60 0.45 -8.03
C LEU A 61 5.52 0.42 -6.80
N GLU A 62 6.81 0.18 -7.01
CA GLU A 62 7.79 0.10 -5.93
C GLU A 62 7.85 1.40 -5.12
N LYS A 63 7.68 2.54 -5.79
CA LYS A 63 7.67 3.84 -5.10
C LYS A 63 6.40 4.03 -4.26
N ALA A 64 5.25 3.62 -4.76
CA ALA A 64 4.00 3.66 -4.00
C ALA A 64 4.07 2.72 -2.77
N VAL A 65 4.64 1.53 -2.95
CA VAL A 65 4.90 0.57 -1.87
C VAL A 65 5.82 1.14 -0.81
N GLU A 66 6.97 1.71 -1.21
CA GLU A 66 7.94 2.34 -0.30
C GLU A 66 7.28 3.42 0.57
N ILE A 67 6.51 4.31 -0.06
CA ILE A 67 5.82 5.39 0.65
C ILE A 67 4.75 4.86 1.62
N LEU A 68 4.01 3.81 1.25
CA LEU A 68 3.05 3.18 2.17
C LEU A 68 3.73 2.61 3.41
N ILE A 69 4.93 2.04 3.25
CA ILE A 69 5.71 1.48 4.35
C ILE A 69 6.28 2.58 5.23
N GLU A 70 6.84 3.64 4.63
CA GLU A 70 7.36 4.80 5.38
C GLU A 70 6.27 5.50 6.19
N ASN A 71 5.08 5.67 5.59
CA ASN A 71 3.93 6.27 6.25
C ASN A 71 3.30 5.38 7.31
N TYR A 72 3.47 4.05 7.20
CA TYR A 72 3.03 3.12 8.22
C TYR A 72 3.92 3.28 9.45
N ASN A 73 3.42 4.05 10.42
CA ASN A 73 4.15 4.40 11.62
C ASN A 73 4.47 3.12 12.44
N LEU A 74 5.68 2.58 12.26
CA LEU A 74 6.17 1.34 12.88
C LEU A 74 6.36 1.46 14.41
N ASN A 75 6.08 2.62 15.00
CA ASN A 75 6.31 2.97 16.40
C ASN A 75 5.06 2.95 17.31
N LYS A 76 4.03 2.16 16.99
CA LYS A 76 2.93 1.89 17.95
C LYS A 76 3.06 0.51 18.60
#